data_AF-A0A3M7GDT4-F1
#
_entry.id   AF-A0A3M7GDT4-F1
#
_cell.length_a   1.000
_cell.length_b   1.000
_cell.length_c   1.000
_cell.angle_alpha   90.00
_cell.angle_beta   90.00
_cell.angle_gamma   90.00
#
_symmetry.space_group_name_H-M   'P 1'
#
loop_
_entity.id
_entity.type
_entity.pdbx_description
1 polymer ?
#
loop_
_entity_poly.entity_id
_entity_poly.type
_entity_poly.pdbx_seq_one_letter_code
_entity_poly.pdbx_strand_id
1 'polypeptide(L)'
;MKLLAILAATAATAAAAFTDDDYKSGRVHEYSMSMKEQTWAKHRNAGEHDHRWNRKYRSWGKGNGKNAVKCRHGKAVVDGETFSCNNIDFYDFKSHGDLESWAGEGNDAWGWVAADGREFVALGQADGTAFMEITKKGKLVYLGRLPQQSVTSIWRDMKTYKNYMLIGSEAVGAGVQVFDMTKLLDIDPASPKNFSTTEDLTGFYDGLPRGRSHNLVVHEDKDYAVAVGAQPRNDSCGAGLIFIDMKDPSNPTSPGCAAQDGYVHDAQCVTYHGPDSRFEGHDVCYSFNEDTFTIYDVSDRNSGVNTSTVLSSTPYKGAAYTHQGWLLDESWQQFLLSNDELDEVDGVEPAADGKSVFYIWDMKDLTAPKNTGYYKSEVVSIDHNLYIHDGLAYHSNYGSGLRIRDVSGIAEDPSGGNIEEVAFFDVYPEDDESPEVEFVGTWSNYLFPSGYVFVSHIERGGFLLKLQSHVKARNGKGGNHGGWWGH
;
A
#
# COMPACT_ATOMS: atom_id res chain seq x y z
N MET A 1 -37.26 8.19 53.71
CA MET A 1 -36.84 8.41 52.31
C MET A 1 -35.61 7.56 52.03
N LYS A 2 -35.77 6.44 51.32
CA LYS A 2 -34.66 5.69 50.72
C LYS A 2 -34.57 6.18 49.28
N LEU A 3 -33.48 6.88 48.91
CA LEU A 3 -33.17 7.13 47.51
C LEU A 3 -32.14 6.08 47.07
N LEU A 4 -32.55 5.23 46.12
CA LEU A 4 -31.65 4.43 45.30
C LEU A 4 -30.79 5.39 44.46
N ALA A 5 -29.47 5.25 44.55
CA ALA A 5 -28.56 5.78 43.55
C ALA A 5 -28.54 4.78 42.37
N ILE A 6 -29.08 5.20 41.24
CA ILE A 6 -28.93 4.51 39.96
C ILE A 6 -27.54 4.88 39.45
N LEU A 7 -26.60 3.93 39.44
CA LEU A 7 -25.39 4.02 38.62
C LEU A 7 -25.83 3.89 37.16
N ALA A 8 -25.84 4.99 36.42
CA ALA A 8 -25.86 4.95 34.97
C ALA A 8 -24.42 4.77 34.50
N ALA A 9 -24.03 3.52 34.21
CA ALA A 9 -22.88 3.24 33.38
C ALA A 9 -23.32 3.40 31.92
N THR A 10 -23.08 4.56 31.33
CA THR A 10 -23.10 4.71 29.87
C THR A 10 -21.66 4.70 29.39
N ALA A 11 -21.17 3.50 29.04
CA ALA A 11 -20.06 3.40 28.10
C ALA A 11 -20.60 3.96 26.77
N ALA A 12 -20.18 5.16 26.41
CA ALA A 12 -20.40 5.67 25.07
C ALA A 12 -19.48 4.87 24.14
N THR A 13 -19.97 3.77 23.60
CA THR A 13 -19.43 3.18 22.38
C THR A 13 -19.61 4.25 21.30
N ALA A 14 -18.54 4.94 20.91
CA ALA A 14 -18.56 5.67 19.65
C ALA A 14 -18.86 4.62 18.57
N ALA A 15 -20.01 4.76 17.91
CA ALA A 15 -20.46 3.83 16.89
C ALA A 15 -19.52 3.93 15.68
N ALA A 16 -19.28 2.82 14.99
CA ALA A 16 -18.67 2.83 13.66
C ALA A 16 -19.38 3.81 12.74
N ALA A 17 -18.67 4.36 11.75
CA ALA A 17 -19.22 5.34 10.80
C ALA A 17 -20.44 4.79 10.04
N PHE A 18 -20.43 3.49 9.78
CA PHE A 18 -21.44 2.77 8.99
C PHE A 18 -22.02 1.58 9.75
N THR A 19 -23.18 1.09 9.29
CA THR A 19 -23.81 -0.11 9.85
C THR A 19 -23.25 -1.38 9.21
N ASP A 20 -23.34 -2.53 9.89
CA ASP A 20 -22.93 -3.83 9.32
C ASP A 20 -23.57 -4.12 7.95
N ASP A 21 -24.82 -3.71 7.74
CA ASP A 21 -25.53 -3.91 6.47
C ASP A 21 -24.93 -3.05 5.33
N ASP A 22 -24.35 -1.90 5.66
CA ASP A 22 -23.67 -1.03 4.70
C ASP A 22 -22.37 -1.66 4.20
N TYR A 23 -21.59 -2.25 5.10
CA TYR A 23 -20.39 -2.99 4.74
C TYR A 23 -20.74 -4.25 3.95
N LYS A 24 -21.68 -5.07 4.43
CA LYS A 24 -22.11 -6.31 3.75
C LYS A 24 -22.65 -6.06 2.35
N SER A 25 -23.37 -4.95 2.14
CA SER A 25 -23.89 -4.59 0.81
C SER A 25 -22.83 -4.07 -0.16
N GLY A 26 -21.65 -3.68 0.35
CA GLY A 26 -20.60 -3.00 -0.43
C GLY A 26 -20.85 -1.50 -0.60
N ARG A 27 -21.84 -0.92 0.09
CA ARG A 27 -22.17 0.50 0.01
C ARG A 27 -21.02 1.38 0.48
N VAL A 28 -20.25 0.95 1.47
CA VAL A 28 -19.10 1.71 1.99
C VAL A 28 -17.96 1.74 0.97
N HIS A 29 -17.65 0.60 0.32
CA HIS A 29 -16.71 0.56 -0.81
C HIS A 29 -17.12 1.52 -1.94
N GLU A 30 -18.38 1.43 -2.38
CA GLU A 30 -18.91 2.31 -3.43
C GLU A 30 -18.84 3.78 -3.02
N TYR A 31 -19.08 4.08 -1.73
CA TYR A 31 -18.91 5.41 -1.17
C TYR A 31 -17.45 5.89 -1.25
N SER A 32 -16.48 5.10 -0.73
CA SER A 32 -15.04 5.40 -0.79
C SER A 32 -14.57 5.67 -2.22
N MET A 33 -14.87 4.75 -3.14
CA MET A 33 -14.53 4.92 -4.56
C MET A 33 -15.16 6.17 -5.17
N SER A 34 -16.42 6.46 -4.83
CA SER A 34 -17.11 7.63 -5.37
C SER A 34 -16.49 8.95 -4.88
N MET A 35 -15.98 8.99 -3.65
CA MET A 35 -15.30 10.17 -3.09
C MET A 35 -13.98 10.41 -3.82
N LYS A 36 -13.17 9.36 -3.98
CA LYS A 36 -11.91 9.40 -4.75
C LYS A 36 -12.11 9.87 -6.18
N GLU A 37 -13.07 9.28 -6.91
CA GLU A 37 -13.34 9.68 -8.29
C GLU A 37 -13.89 11.12 -8.40
N GLN A 38 -14.65 11.61 -7.40
CA GLN A 38 -15.08 13.00 -7.35
C GLN A 38 -13.89 13.95 -7.15
N THR A 39 -12.99 13.62 -6.23
CA THR A 39 -11.74 14.35 -6.02
C THR A 39 -10.94 14.37 -7.32
N TRP A 40 -10.60 13.22 -7.91
CA TRP A 40 -9.81 13.18 -9.13
C TRP A 40 -10.52 13.85 -10.31
N ALA A 41 -11.85 13.76 -10.44
CA ALA A 41 -12.57 14.50 -11.47
C ALA A 41 -12.42 16.03 -11.31
N LYS A 42 -12.45 16.55 -10.08
CA LYS A 42 -12.15 17.96 -9.77
C LYS A 42 -10.73 18.32 -10.21
N HIS A 43 -9.71 17.54 -9.86
CA HIS A 43 -8.30 17.79 -10.22
C HIS A 43 -8.02 17.63 -11.73
N ARG A 44 -8.62 16.63 -12.38
CA ARG A 44 -8.61 16.48 -13.85
C ARG A 44 -9.22 17.70 -14.54
N ASN A 45 -10.37 18.20 -14.07
CA ASN A 45 -11.03 19.39 -14.63
C ASN A 45 -10.21 20.68 -14.42
N ALA A 46 -9.41 20.75 -13.35
CA ALA A 46 -8.43 21.81 -13.12
C ALA A 46 -7.15 21.66 -13.97
N GLY A 47 -7.04 20.57 -14.75
CA GLY A 47 -5.90 20.31 -15.64
C GLY A 47 -4.68 19.73 -14.93
N GLU A 48 -4.84 19.23 -13.71
CA GLU A 48 -3.70 18.80 -12.89
C GLU A 48 -3.15 17.44 -13.32
N HIS A 49 -3.96 16.62 -13.98
CA HIS A 49 -3.57 15.33 -14.58
C HIS A 49 -3.21 15.49 -16.08
N ASP A 50 -3.33 16.70 -16.65
CA ASP A 50 -3.05 16.93 -18.07
C ASP A 50 -1.55 16.99 -18.35
N HIS A 51 -1.05 15.89 -18.90
CA HIS A 51 0.32 15.71 -19.38
C HIS A 51 0.44 15.88 -20.91
N ARG A 52 -0.68 16.08 -21.64
CA ARG A 52 -0.72 16.01 -23.11
C ARG A 52 -0.19 17.26 -23.80
N TRP A 53 -0.20 18.42 -23.14
CA TRP A 53 0.22 19.68 -23.78
C TRP A 53 1.02 20.64 -22.89
N ASN A 54 1.15 20.33 -21.60
CA ASN A 54 1.98 21.10 -20.70
C ASN A 54 2.73 20.15 -19.78
N ARG A 55 4.05 20.30 -19.76
CA ARG A 55 4.90 19.62 -18.77
C ARG A 55 4.68 20.30 -17.41
N LYS A 56 3.46 20.25 -16.84
CA LYS A 56 3.17 20.82 -15.50
C LYS A 56 4.20 20.25 -14.52
N TYR A 57 4.41 18.93 -14.62
CA TYR A 57 5.47 18.21 -13.92
C TYR A 57 6.52 17.75 -14.93
N ARG A 58 7.69 18.39 -14.91
CA ARG A 58 8.84 17.99 -15.73
C ARG A 58 9.65 16.95 -14.97
N SER A 59 10.00 15.84 -15.61
CA SER A 59 11.02 14.95 -15.04
C SER A 59 12.26 15.75 -14.68
N TRP A 60 12.88 15.38 -13.57
CA TRP A 60 14.08 16.07 -13.12
C TRP A 60 15.20 15.96 -14.16
N GLY A 61 15.73 17.12 -14.57
CA GLY A 61 16.54 17.24 -15.77
C GLY A 61 17.87 16.47 -15.74
N LYS A 62 18.23 15.83 -16.86
CA LYS A 62 19.61 15.40 -17.16
C LYS A 62 20.49 16.64 -17.33
N GLY A 63 21.16 17.11 -16.28
CA GLY A 63 22.12 18.21 -16.43
C GLY A 63 22.63 18.91 -15.18
N ASN A 64 21.99 18.76 -14.02
CA ASN A 64 22.35 19.61 -12.87
C ASN A 64 23.54 19.14 -12.03
N GLY A 65 24.29 18.11 -12.44
CA GLY A 65 25.55 17.67 -11.80
C GLY A 65 25.46 17.33 -10.30
N LYS A 66 24.28 17.44 -9.69
CA LYS A 66 24.00 17.19 -8.27
C LYS A 66 23.33 15.83 -8.16
N ASN A 67 23.92 14.96 -7.35
CA ASN A 67 23.42 13.61 -7.10
C ASN A 67 22.08 13.60 -6.35
N ALA A 68 21.78 14.66 -5.57
CA ALA A 68 20.55 14.81 -4.78
C ALA A 68 20.30 16.29 -4.45
N VAL A 69 19.04 16.68 -4.24
CA VAL A 69 18.65 17.93 -3.58
C VAL A 69 18.48 17.64 -2.10
N LYS A 70 19.35 18.24 -1.29
CA LYS A 70 19.37 18.01 0.16
C LYS A 70 18.24 18.77 0.83
N CYS A 71 17.52 18.11 1.74
CA CYS A 71 16.61 18.79 2.63
C CYS A 71 17.39 19.61 3.65
N ARG A 72 17.17 20.93 3.65
CA ARG A 72 17.88 21.87 4.54
C ARG A 72 16.90 22.87 5.11
N HIS A 73 16.91 23.05 6.43
CA HIS A 73 16.03 23.98 7.14
C HIS A 73 14.54 23.74 6.79
N GLY A 74 14.13 22.48 6.73
CA GLY A 74 12.74 22.11 6.49
C GLY A 74 12.31 22.10 5.02
N LYS A 75 13.18 22.42 4.07
CA LYS A 75 12.82 22.62 2.66
C LYS A 75 13.79 21.98 1.67
N ALA A 76 13.27 21.56 0.52
CA ALA A 76 14.03 21.13 -0.66
C ALA A 76 13.48 21.86 -1.90
N VAL A 77 14.35 22.57 -2.63
CA VAL A 77 13.95 23.31 -3.83
C VAL A 77 14.40 22.54 -5.08
N VAL A 78 13.45 22.03 -5.86
CA VAL A 78 13.68 21.23 -7.06
C VAL A 78 13.05 21.95 -8.25
N ASP A 79 13.88 22.36 -9.21
CA ASP A 79 13.45 23.03 -10.45
C ASP A 79 12.45 24.20 -10.27
N GLY A 80 12.54 24.90 -9.13
CA GLY A 80 11.73 26.07 -8.80
C GLY A 80 10.54 25.77 -7.88
N GLU A 81 10.20 24.51 -7.68
CA GLU A 81 9.21 24.05 -6.71
C GLU A 81 9.86 23.80 -5.35
N THR A 82 9.14 24.10 -4.27
CA THR A 82 9.66 24.00 -2.90
C THR A 82 8.84 22.97 -2.14
N PHE A 83 9.49 21.90 -1.70
CA PHE A 83 8.90 20.82 -0.94
C PHE A 83 9.23 20.96 0.54
N SER A 84 8.24 20.77 1.41
CA SER A 84 8.44 20.60 2.85
C SER A 84 9.10 19.25 3.12
N CYS A 85 10.13 19.23 3.97
CA CYS A 85 10.85 17.99 4.26
C CYS A 85 11.56 18.03 5.61
N ASN A 86 11.87 16.86 6.15
CA ASN A 86 12.76 16.70 7.28
C ASN A 86 13.57 15.41 7.12
N ASN A 87 14.90 15.49 7.32
CA ASN A 87 15.78 14.33 7.42
C ASN A 87 15.79 13.34 6.23
N ILE A 88 15.31 13.75 5.05
CA ILE A 88 15.25 12.93 3.83
C ILE A 88 15.54 13.80 2.61
N ASP A 89 16.30 13.27 1.66
CA ASP A 89 16.75 14.01 0.48
C ASP A 89 16.05 13.53 -0.79
N PHE A 90 15.88 14.45 -1.74
CA PHE A 90 15.31 14.18 -3.06
C PHE A 90 16.41 13.76 -4.07
N TYR A 91 16.17 12.72 -4.87
CA TYR A 91 17.12 12.15 -5.83
C TYR A 91 16.65 12.07 -7.28
N ASP A 92 15.36 11.87 -7.54
CA ASP A 92 14.85 11.93 -8.90
C ASP A 92 13.34 12.08 -8.92
N PHE A 93 12.85 12.49 -10.08
CA PHE A 93 11.44 12.50 -10.37
C PHE A 93 11.21 12.15 -11.84
N LYS A 94 10.22 11.29 -12.09
CA LYS A 94 9.70 10.99 -13.43
C LYS A 94 8.22 11.25 -13.49
N SER A 95 7.79 12.11 -14.42
CA SER A 95 6.38 12.36 -14.61
C SER A 95 5.69 11.20 -15.32
N HIS A 96 4.38 11.03 -15.13
CA HIS A 96 3.64 9.99 -15.84
C HIS A 96 3.80 10.08 -17.37
N GLY A 97 3.80 11.30 -17.93
CA GLY A 97 3.98 11.53 -19.36
C GLY A 97 5.39 11.21 -19.87
N ASP A 98 6.44 11.48 -19.07
CA ASP A 98 7.81 11.09 -19.43
C ASP A 98 8.06 9.58 -19.27
N LEU A 99 7.15 8.87 -18.60
CA LEU A 99 7.03 7.41 -18.57
C LEU A 99 6.05 6.88 -19.63
N GLU A 100 5.74 7.71 -20.63
CA GLU A 100 4.90 7.42 -21.79
C GLU A 100 3.44 7.05 -21.45
N SER A 101 2.93 7.38 -20.26
CA SER A 101 1.50 7.30 -19.98
C SER A 101 0.75 8.40 -20.71
N TRP A 102 -0.31 8.00 -21.42
CA TRP A 102 -1.24 8.90 -22.09
C TRP A 102 -2.48 9.23 -21.23
N ALA A 103 -2.64 8.54 -20.10
CA ALA A 103 -3.70 8.83 -19.12
C ALA A 103 -3.25 9.90 -18.11
N GLY A 104 -1.98 9.86 -17.68
CA GLY A 104 -1.40 10.92 -16.83
C GLY A 104 -1.67 10.81 -15.35
N GLU A 105 -2.07 9.63 -14.90
CA GLU A 105 -2.35 9.37 -13.49
C GLU A 105 -1.95 7.93 -13.14
N GLY A 106 -1.65 7.70 -11.87
CA GLY A 106 -1.19 6.40 -11.37
C GLY A 106 -1.54 6.16 -9.92
N ASN A 107 -1.09 5.03 -9.40
CA ASN A 107 -1.47 4.58 -8.07
C ASN A 107 -0.34 3.78 -7.39
N ASP A 108 -0.47 2.48 -7.15
CA ASP A 108 0.51 1.66 -6.44
C ASP A 108 1.82 1.47 -7.21
N ALA A 109 2.86 1.09 -6.48
CA ALA A 109 4.17 0.77 -7.02
C ALA A 109 4.85 -0.31 -6.20
N TRP A 110 5.64 -1.16 -6.87
CA TRP A 110 6.41 -2.21 -6.21
C TRP A 110 7.79 -2.37 -6.83
N GLY A 111 8.73 -2.94 -6.07
CA GLY A 111 10.11 -3.11 -6.49
C GLY A 111 10.52 -4.56 -6.72
N TRP A 112 11.52 -4.75 -7.57
CA TRP A 112 12.23 -6.02 -7.76
C TRP A 112 13.74 -5.77 -7.76
N VAL A 113 14.51 -6.67 -7.14
CA VAL A 113 15.97 -6.62 -7.14
C VAL A 113 16.51 -7.82 -7.90
N ALA A 114 17.27 -7.55 -8.95
CA ALA A 114 17.90 -8.57 -9.76
C ALA A 114 19.02 -9.29 -8.99
N ALA A 115 19.37 -10.50 -9.46
CA ALA A 115 20.43 -11.31 -8.86
C ALA A 115 21.82 -10.62 -8.86
N ASP A 116 22.04 -9.63 -9.74
CA ASP A 116 23.27 -8.83 -9.78
C ASP A 116 23.23 -7.57 -8.88
N GLY A 117 22.13 -7.37 -8.15
CA GLY A 117 21.90 -6.25 -7.24
C GLY A 117 21.40 -4.97 -7.91
N ARG A 118 20.99 -5.00 -9.19
CA ARG A 118 20.27 -3.89 -9.82
C ARG A 118 18.84 -3.82 -9.29
N GLU A 119 18.33 -2.61 -9.13
CA GLU A 119 17.03 -2.33 -8.52
C GLU A 119 16.06 -1.77 -9.56
N PHE A 120 14.86 -2.33 -9.62
CA PHE A 120 13.84 -1.98 -10.60
C PHE A 120 12.52 -1.70 -9.90
N VAL A 121 11.76 -0.75 -10.44
CA VAL A 121 10.44 -0.39 -9.94
C VAL A 121 9.41 -0.56 -11.05
N ALA A 122 8.25 -1.10 -10.67
CA ALA A 122 7.03 -1.06 -11.45
C ALA A 122 6.12 0.03 -10.85
N LEU A 123 5.61 0.92 -11.69
CA LEU A 123 4.66 1.97 -11.31
C LEU A 123 3.34 1.73 -12.04
N GLY A 124 2.24 1.57 -11.29
CA GLY A 124 0.89 1.51 -11.83
C GLY A 124 0.45 2.86 -12.38
N GLN A 125 -0.11 2.85 -13.57
CA GLN A 125 -0.68 4.01 -14.27
C GLN A 125 -2.03 3.64 -14.85
N ALA A 126 -2.94 4.60 -15.04
CA ALA A 126 -4.29 4.30 -15.52
C ALA A 126 -4.35 3.59 -16.89
N ASP A 127 -3.26 3.61 -17.66
CA ASP A 127 -3.08 2.96 -18.96
C ASP A 127 -1.97 1.88 -18.98
N GLY A 128 -1.62 1.30 -17.84
CA GLY A 128 -0.71 0.15 -17.74
C GLY A 128 0.32 0.31 -16.62
N THR A 129 1.45 -0.37 -16.76
CA THR A 129 2.54 -0.38 -15.77
C THR A 129 3.83 0.07 -16.44
N ALA A 130 4.48 1.10 -15.89
CA ALA A 130 5.80 1.56 -16.32
C ALA A 130 6.92 0.88 -15.51
N PHE A 131 8.01 0.53 -16.18
CA PHE A 131 9.18 -0.09 -15.57
C PHE A 131 10.39 0.86 -15.64
N MET A 132 11.08 1.00 -14.51
CA MET A 132 12.28 1.83 -14.40
C MET A 132 13.37 1.09 -13.63
N GLU A 133 14.64 1.35 -13.97
CA GLU A 133 15.78 1.00 -13.12
C GLU A 133 16.17 2.18 -12.22
N ILE A 134 16.52 1.88 -10.96
CA ILE A 134 17.17 2.81 -10.04
C ILE A 134 18.68 2.60 -10.12
N THR A 135 19.38 3.55 -10.75
CA THR A 135 20.84 3.47 -10.83
C THR A 135 21.48 3.70 -9.46
N LYS A 136 22.71 3.22 -9.27
CA LYS A 136 23.53 3.46 -8.06
C LYS A 136 23.73 4.94 -7.68
N LYS A 137 23.47 5.87 -8.60
CA LYS A 137 23.54 7.32 -8.36
C LYS A 137 22.20 7.94 -7.95
N GLY A 138 21.15 7.12 -7.78
CA GLY A 138 19.79 7.57 -7.47
C GLY A 138 19.18 8.25 -8.68
N LYS A 139 19.13 7.54 -9.81
CA LYS A 139 18.45 8.01 -11.03
C LYS A 139 17.46 6.98 -11.51
N LEU A 140 16.26 7.44 -11.86
CA LEU A 140 15.21 6.67 -12.48
C LEU A 140 15.44 6.63 -14.00
N VAL A 141 15.66 5.43 -14.52
CA VAL A 141 15.87 5.17 -15.94
C VAL A 141 14.67 4.39 -16.46
N TYR A 142 13.83 5.02 -17.28
CA TYR A 142 12.70 4.36 -17.92
C TYR A 142 13.18 3.31 -18.92
N LEU A 143 12.62 2.10 -18.81
CA LEU A 143 12.98 0.94 -19.63
C LEU A 143 11.83 0.51 -20.54
N GLY A 144 10.59 0.84 -20.18
CA GLY A 144 9.45 0.44 -20.98
C GLY A 144 8.20 0.30 -20.16
N ARG A 145 7.15 -0.20 -20.81
CA ARG A 145 5.85 -0.35 -20.18
C ARG A 145 5.07 -1.55 -20.69
N LEU A 146 4.28 -2.13 -19.80
CA LEU A 146 3.26 -3.13 -20.12
C LEU A 146 1.89 -2.42 -20.14
N PRO A 147 1.22 -2.30 -21.29
CA PRO A 147 -0.12 -1.72 -21.37
C PRO A 147 -1.15 -2.47 -20.52
N GLN A 148 -2.27 -1.81 -20.23
CA GLN A 148 -3.39 -2.45 -19.55
C GLN A 148 -3.95 -3.65 -20.34
N GLN A 149 -4.30 -4.73 -19.62
CA GLN A 149 -4.84 -5.94 -20.25
C GLN A 149 -6.20 -5.72 -20.94
N SER A 150 -7.05 -4.87 -20.34
CA SER A 150 -8.42 -4.64 -20.80
C SER A 150 -8.71 -3.14 -21.00
N VAL A 151 -9.44 -2.52 -20.07
CA VAL A 151 -9.80 -1.10 -20.10
C VAL A 151 -8.90 -0.30 -19.16
N THR A 152 -8.87 1.01 -19.36
CA THR A 152 -8.18 1.92 -18.45
C THR A 152 -8.81 1.87 -17.07
N SER A 153 -7.95 1.90 -16.05
CA SER A 153 -8.33 1.96 -14.64
C SER A 153 -7.12 2.47 -13.88
N ILE A 154 -7.31 3.54 -13.11
CA ILE A 154 -6.27 4.02 -12.19
C ILE A 154 -5.97 3.00 -11.09
N TRP A 155 -6.97 2.19 -10.73
CA TRP A 155 -6.89 1.12 -9.74
C TRP A 155 -6.12 -0.08 -10.27
N ARG A 156 -4.83 -0.14 -9.94
CA ARG A 156 -3.92 -1.26 -10.21
C ARG A 156 -3.09 -1.60 -8.98
N ASP A 157 -2.81 -2.87 -8.79
CA ASP A 157 -1.94 -3.29 -7.71
C ASP A 157 -0.88 -4.24 -8.28
N MET A 158 0.30 -4.24 -7.67
CA MET A 158 1.35 -5.15 -8.07
C MET A 158 2.17 -5.64 -6.89
N LYS A 159 2.59 -6.90 -6.98
CA LYS A 159 3.49 -7.53 -6.01
C LYS A 159 4.51 -8.38 -6.73
N THR A 160 5.73 -8.39 -6.21
CA THR A 160 6.77 -9.28 -6.72
C THR A 160 6.60 -10.69 -6.15
N TYR A 161 6.85 -11.67 -7.02
CA TYR A 161 7.02 -13.07 -6.68
C TYR A 161 8.26 -13.58 -7.42
N LYS A 162 9.37 -13.77 -6.70
CA LYS A 162 10.69 -14.11 -7.24
C LYS A 162 11.14 -13.08 -8.27
N ASN A 163 11.20 -13.48 -9.55
CA ASN A 163 11.55 -12.59 -10.67
C ASN A 163 10.32 -12.09 -11.43
N TYR A 164 9.12 -12.39 -10.97
CA TYR A 164 7.89 -12.00 -11.63
C TYR A 164 7.25 -10.82 -10.91
N MET A 165 6.71 -9.88 -11.67
CA MET A 165 5.77 -8.89 -11.17
C MET A 165 4.36 -9.37 -11.50
N LEU A 166 3.57 -9.62 -10.46
CA LEU A 166 2.14 -9.92 -10.57
C LEU A 166 1.40 -8.59 -10.61
N ILE A 167 0.52 -8.39 -11.58
CA ILE A 167 -0.18 -7.11 -11.79
C ILE A 167 -1.67 -7.37 -11.88
N GLY A 168 -2.43 -6.84 -10.91
CA GLY A 168 -3.88 -6.89 -10.82
C GLY A 168 -4.50 -5.51 -11.06
N SER A 169 -5.82 -5.47 -11.25
CA SER A 169 -6.53 -4.23 -11.55
C SER A 169 -8.04 -4.39 -11.34
N GLU A 170 -8.71 -3.31 -10.92
CA GLU A 170 -10.18 -3.30 -10.83
C GLU A 170 -10.89 -3.22 -12.18
N ALA A 171 -10.16 -2.92 -13.26
CA ALA A 171 -10.69 -2.99 -14.62
C ALA A 171 -11.30 -4.39 -14.90
N VAL A 172 -12.55 -4.41 -15.36
CA VAL A 172 -13.23 -5.65 -15.76
C VAL A 172 -12.42 -6.35 -16.85
N GLY A 173 -12.19 -7.65 -16.67
CA GLY A 173 -11.42 -8.48 -17.59
C GLY A 173 -9.90 -8.26 -17.56
N ALA A 174 -9.36 -7.58 -16.55
CA ALA A 174 -7.93 -7.37 -16.40
C ALA A 174 -7.14 -8.62 -15.98
N GLY A 175 -7.76 -9.53 -15.22
CA GLY A 175 -7.12 -10.72 -14.65
C GLY A 175 -5.93 -10.36 -13.76
N VAL A 176 -4.98 -11.30 -13.64
CA VAL A 176 -3.64 -11.06 -13.07
C VAL A 176 -2.59 -11.36 -14.14
N GLN A 177 -1.84 -10.34 -14.53
CA GLN A 177 -0.73 -10.47 -15.48
C GLN A 177 0.52 -10.94 -14.72
N VAL A 178 1.22 -11.96 -15.24
CA VAL A 178 2.50 -12.44 -14.70
C VAL A 178 3.63 -12.00 -15.64
N PHE A 179 4.33 -10.93 -15.26
CA PHE A 179 5.40 -10.35 -16.08
C PHE A 179 6.79 -10.73 -15.54
N ASP A 180 7.66 -11.26 -16.40
CA ASP A 180 9.04 -11.60 -16.02
C ASP A 180 9.93 -10.34 -16.04
N MET A 181 10.36 -9.90 -14.86
CA MET A 181 11.17 -8.70 -14.67
C MET A 181 12.58 -8.84 -15.25
N THR A 182 13.08 -10.06 -15.48
CA THR A 182 14.41 -10.26 -16.09
C THR A 182 14.47 -9.73 -17.52
N LYS A 183 13.31 -9.58 -18.19
CA LYS A 183 13.21 -8.94 -19.52
C LYS A 183 13.70 -7.49 -19.54
N LEU A 184 13.80 -6.85 -18.38
CA LEU A 184 14.27 -5.48 -18.24
C LEU A 184 15.81 -5.36 -18.25
N LEU A 185 16.53 -6.46 -18.00
CA LEU A 185 17.97 -6.41 -17.74
C LEU A 185 18.79 -5.89 -18.93
N ASP A 186 18.37 -6.23 -20.14
CA ASP A 186 19.12 -5.97 -21.39
C ASP A 186 18.49 -4.87 -22.25
N ILE A 187 17.50 -4.14 -21.73
CA ILE A 187 16.87 -3.05 -22.47
C ILE A 187 17.83 -1.87 -22.59
N ASP A 188 17.99 -1.36 -23.82
CA ASP A 188 18.62 -0.07 -24.04
C ASP A 188 17.63 1.05 -23.69
N PRO A 189 17.89 1.88 -22.66
CA PRO A 189 17.00 2.98 -22.29
C PRO A 189 16.90 4.09 -23.34
N ALA A 190 17.73 4.08 -24.40
CA ALA A 190 17.53 4.93 -25.57
C ALA A 190 16.40 4.43 -26.50
N SER A 191 15.97 3.17 -26.33
CA SER A 191 14.86 2.55 -27.05
C SER A 191 13.98 1.73 -26.08
N PRO A 192 13.24 2.40 -25.17
CA PRO A 192 12.34 1.73 -24.24
C PRO A 192 11.33 0.80 -24.95
N LYS A 193 10.96 -0.30 -24.30
CA LYS A 193 10.06 -1.31 -24.89
C LYS A 193 8.62 -1.08 -24.49
N ASN A 194 7.71 -1.08 -25.47
CA ASN A 194 6.28 -1.29 -25.23
C ASN A 194 5.99 -2.78 -25.34
N PHE A 195 5.73 -3.44 -24.21
CA PHE A 195 5.55 -4.90 -24.13
C PHE A 195 4.17 -5.32 -24.64
N SER A 196 4.09 -6.55 -25.16
CA SER A 196 2.83 -7.16 -25.56
C SER A 196 2.11 -7.81 -24.37
N THR A 197 0.83 -7.49 -24.17
CA THR A 197 -0.04 -8.11 -23.15
C THR A 197 -0.41 -9.57 -23.44
N THR A 198 0.09 -10.14 -24.54
CA THR A 198 -0.12 -11.55 -24.91
C THR A 198 1.19 -12.28 -25.16
N GLU A 199 2.15 -11.67 -25.85
CA GLU A 199 3.41 -12.32 -26.23
C GLU A 199 4.51 -12.16 -25.18
N ASP A 200 4.47 -11.08 -24.39
CA ASP A 200 5.51 -10.79 -23.40
C ASP A 200 5.15 -11.20 -21.97
N LEU A 201 3.92 -11.63 -21.70
CA LEU A 201 3.55 -12.21 -20.41
C LEU A 201 4.13 -13.62 -20.27
N THR A 202 4.53 -13.99 -19.06
CA THR A 202 4.87 -15.38 -18.73
C THR A 202 3.60 -16.21 -18.58
N GLY A 203 2.61 -15.64 -17.88
CA GLY A 203 1.32 -16.25 -17.64
C GLY A 203 0.25 -15.20 -17.41
N PHE A 204 -1.00 -15.65 -17.38
CA PHE A 204 -2.17 -14.83 -17.17
C PHE A 204 -3.21 -15.63 -16.40
N TYR A 205 -3.64 -15.11 -15.25
CA TYR A 205 -4.73 -15.70 -14.48
C TYR A 205 -6.03 -14.95 -14.74
N ASP A 206 -6.99 -15.62 -15.36
CA ASP A 206 -8.31 -15.07 -15.72
C ASP A 206 -9.46 -15.62 -14.87
N GLY A 207 -9.14 -16.41 -13.83
CA GLY A 207 -10.13 -17.08 -12.98
C GLY A 207 -10.82 -16.19 -11.94
N LEU A 208 -10.55 -14.88 -11.93
CA LEU A 208 -11.19 -13.94 -11.01
C LEU A 208 -12.65 -13.65 -11.39
N PRO A 209 -13.55 -13.43 -10.42
CA PRO A 209 -14.87 -12.86 -10.67
C PRO A 209 -14.78 -11.57 -11.49
N ARG A 210 -15.47 -11.54 -12.65
CA ARG A 210 -15.40 -10.45 -13.66
C ARG A 210 -13.97 -10.11 -14.13
N GLY A 211 -12.98 -10.96 -13.87
CA GLY A 211 -11.59 -10.73 -14.21
C GLY A 211 -10.98 -9.51 -13.52
N ARG A 212 -11.31 -9.22 -12.26
CA ARG A 212 -10.77 -8.04 -11.54
C ARG A 212 -10.48 -8.31 -10.08
N SER A 213 -9.55 -7.57 -9.50
CA SER A 213 -9.18 -7.58 -8.09
C SER A 213 -8.85 -6.16 -7.63
N HIS A 214 -9.04 -5.89 -6.34
CA HIS A 214 -8.64 -4.61 -5.76
C HIS A 214 -7.12 -4.58 -5.54
N ASN A 215 -6.58 -5.62 -4.89
CA ASN A 215 -5.19 -5.72 -4.48
C ASN A 215 -4.68 -7.16 -4.68
N LEU A 216 -3.36 -7.33 -4.63
CA LEU A 216 -2.66 -8.61 -4.64
C LEU A 216 -1.79 -8.75 -3.39
N VAL A 217 -1.72 -9.98 -2.88
CA VAL A 217 -0.84 -10.37 -1.78
C VAL A 217 0.01 -11.54 -2.25
N VAL A 218 1.26 -11.61 -1.84
CA VAL A 218 2.17 -12.72 -2.18
C VAL A 218 2.70 -13.34 -0.89
N HIS A 219 2.81 -14.67 -0.89
CA HIS A 219 3.63 -15.44 0.05
C HIS A 219 4.58 -16.28 -0.81
N GLU A 220 5.70 -15.67 -1.16
CA GLU A 220 6.75 -16.19 -2.03
C GLU A 220 7.34 -17.50 -1.49
N ASP A 221 7.57 -17.60 -0.18
CA ASP A 221 8.13 -18.82 0.45
C ASP A 221 7.19 -20.04 0.33
N LYS A 222 5.91 -19.81 0.05
CA LYS A 222 4.88 -20.84 -0.12
C LYS A 222 4.36 -20.96 -1.54
N ASP A 223 4.98 -20.25 -2.49
CA ASP A 223 4.65 -20.27 -3.91
C ASP A 223 3.17 -19.95 -4.22
N TYR A 224 2.57 -18.98 -3.51
CA TYR A 224 1.21 -18.54 -3.83
C TYR A 224 1.05 -17.02 -3.77
N ALA A 225 0.05 -16.56 -4.51
CA ALA A 225 -0.49 -15.21 -4.40
C ALA A 225 -1.96 -15.27 -3.98
N VAL A 226 -2.51 -14.13 -3.59
CA VAL A 226 -3.91 -13.96 -3.21
C VAL A 226 -4.43 -12.72 -3.90
N ALA A 227 -5.51 -12.85 -4.66
CA ALA A 227 -6.28 -11.72 -5.11
C ALA A 227 -7.37 -11.40 -4.07
N VAL A 228 -7.50 -10.14 -3.71
CA VAL A 228 -8.49 -9.65 -2.73
C VAL A 228 -9.38 -8.59 -3.37
N GLY A 229 -10.55 -8.36 -2.77
CA GLY A 229 -11.54 -7.40 -3.26
C GLY A 229 -12.12 -7.75 -4.63
N ALA A 230 -12.04 -9.02 -5.03
CA ALA A 230 -12.49 -9.48 -6.34
C ALA A 230 -14.02 -9.48 -6.44
N GLN A 231 -14.57 -8.35 -6.88
CA GLN A 231 -16.01 -8.13 -6.98
C GLN A 231 -16.67 -8.98 -8.09
N PRO A 232 -17.92 -9.46 -7.88
CA PRO A 232 -18.88 -8.94 -6.90
C PRO A 232 -18.90 -9.69 -5.56
N ARG A 233 -19.40 -9.02 -4.50
CA ARG A 233 -19.53 -9.61 -3.14
C ARG A 233 -20.52 -10.77 -3.06
N ASN A 234 -21.41 -10.93 -4.05
CA ASN A 234 -22.35 -12.05 -4.13
C ASN A 234 -21.80 -13.25 -4.95
N ASP A 235 -20.55 -13.19 -5.40
CA ASP A 235 -19.85 -14.35 -5.94
C ASP A 235 -19.63 -15.40 -4.83
N SER A 236 -19.41 -16.66 -5.21
CA SER A 236 -19.07 -17.73 -4.27
C SER A 236 -17.86 -17.45 -3.37
N CYS A 237 -16.91 -16.63 -3.84
CA CYS A 237 -15.74 -16.22 -3.08
C CYS A 237 -15.97 -14.94 -2.26
N GLY A 238 -17.16 -14.32 -2.32
CA GLY A 238 -17.56 -13.24 -1.41
C GLY A 238 -16.75 -11.94 -1.51
N ALA A 239 -15.95 -11.78 -2.56
CA ALA A 239 -14.87 -10.77 -2.66
C ALA A 239 -13.80 -10.89 -1.55
N GLY A 240 -13.67 -12.07 -0.94
CA GLY A 240 -12.64 -12.39 0.05
C GLY A 240 -11.32 -12.81 -0.60
N LEU A 241 -10.59 -13.70 0.06
CA LEU A 241 -9.27 -14.17 -0.40
C LEU A 241 -9.44 -15.17 -1.54
N ILE A 242 -8.93 -14.91 -2.74
CA ILE A 242 -8.84 -15.89 -3.82
C ILE A 242 -7.38 -16.31 -3.97
N PHE A 243 -7.05 -17.55 -3.61
CA PHE A 243 -5.70 -18.07 -3.71
C PHE A 243 -5.33 -18.35 -5.17
N ILE A 244 -4.08 -18.09 -5.53
CA ILE A 244 -3.50 -18.35 -6.84
C ILE A 244 -2.21 -19.15 -6.61
N ASP A 245 -2.16 -20.39 -7.08
CA ASP A 245 -0.95 -21.22 -7.10
C ASP A 245 0.03 -20.65 -8.12
N MET A 246 1.23 -20.31 -7.64
CA MET A 246 2.30 -19.68 -8.40
C MET A 246 3.51 -20.61 -8.60
N LYS A 247 3.38 -21.92 -8.37
CA LYS A 247 4.44 -22.91 -8.65
C LYS A 247 4.79 -22.99 -10.13
N ASP A 248 3.80 -22.82 -11.00
CA ASP A 248 3.97 -22.65 -12.45
C ASP A 248 3.48 -21.27 -12.88
N PRO A 249 4.36 -20.25 -12.89
CA PRO A 249 4.01 -18.88 -13.28
C PRO A 249 3.51 -18.75 -14.72
N SER A 250 3.76 -19.74 -15.57
CA SER A 250 3.27 -19.74 -16.95
C SER A 250 1.82 -20.19 -17.09
N ASN A 251 1.30 -20.87 -16.06
CA ASN A 251 -0.06 -21.37 -16.01
C ASN A 251 -0.60 -21.30 -14.56
N PRO A 252 -0.80 -20.08 -14.02
CA PRO A 252 -1.34 -19.90 -12.67
C PRO A 252 -2.76 -20.45 -12.57
N THR A 253 -3.09 -21.08 -11.45
CA THR A 253 -4.40 -21.69 -11.18
C THR A 253 -4.89 -21.33 -9.79
N SER A 254 -6.17 -21.48 -9.49
CA SER A 254 -6.68 -21.24 -8.14
C SER A 254 -7.07 -22.55 -7.45
N PRO A 255 -6.53 -22.82 -6.25
CA PRO A 255 -6.91 -24.00 -5.47
C PRO A 255 -8.19 -23.79 -4.65
N GLY A 256 -8.64 -22.55 -4.48
CA GLY A 256 -9.80 -22.22 -3.65
C GLY A 256 -9.83 -20.76 -3.23
N CYS A 257 -10.81 -20.42 -2.40
CA CYS A 257 -10.98 -19.09 -1.84
C CYS A 257 -11.54 -19.13 -0.41
N ALA A 258 -11.35 -18.04 0.32
CA ALA A 258 -11.88 -17.80 1.66
C ALA A 258 -12.92 -16.68 1.62
N ALA A 259 -14.21 -17.03 1.66
CA ALA A 259 -15.33 -16.09 1.56
C ALA A 259 -15.97 -15.75 2.92
N GLN A 260 -15.47 -16.34 4.01
CA GLN A 260 -16.17 -16.45 5.29
C GLN A 260 -16.48 -15.09 5.94
N ASP A 261 -15.59 -14.11 5.79
CA ASP A 261 -15.75 -12.75 6.32
C ASP A 261 -16.21 -11.73 5.26
N GLY A 262 -16.43 -12.17 4.01
CA GLY A 262 -16.81 -11.29 2.91
C GLY A 262 -15.62 -10.54 2.30
N TYR A 263 -15.80 -9.24 2.05
CA TYR A 263 -14.84 -8.45 1.28
C TYR A 263 -13.54 -8.24 2.05
N VAL A 264 -12.42 -8.49 1.38
CA VAL A 264 -11.08 -8.18 1.89
C VAL A 264 -10.47 -7.08 1.02
N HIS A 265 -10.07 -5.98 1.61
CA HIS A 265 -9.45 -4.85 0.90
C HIS A 265 -7.97 -5.10 0.63
N ASP A 266 -7.23 -5.46 1.67
CA ASP A 266 -5.81 -5.81 1.65
C ASP A 266 -5.54 -6.92 2.67
N ALA A 267 -4.39 -7.60 2.55
CA ALA A 267 -3.89 -8.52 3.56
C ALA A 267 -2.37 -8.63 3.54
N GLN A 268 -1.81 -9.13 4.65
CA GLN A 268 -0.44 -9.63 4.72
C GLN A 268 -0.48 -11.11 5.10
N CYS A 269 0.05 -11.97 4.22
CA CYS A 269 0.08 -13.42 4.44
C CYS A 269 1.52 -13.88 4.69
N VAL A 270 1.77 -14.54 5.82
CA VAL A 270 3.11 -15.01 6.22
C VAL A 270 3.02 -16.35 6.92
N THR A 271 4.15 -17.04 7.06
CA THR A 271 4.23 -18.15 8.01
C THR A 271 4.36 -17.59 9.42
N TYR A 272 3.50 -18.05 10.33
CA TYR A 272 3.39 -17.49 11.67
C TYR A 272 4.56 -17.89 12.56
N HIS A 273 5.21 -16.87 13.10
CA HIS A 273 6.22 -16.98 14.16
C HIS A 273 5.88 -15.96 15.25
N GLY A 274 5.33 -16.40 16.38
CA GLY A 274 4.81 -15.47 17.37
C GLY A 274 4.41 -16.07 18.71
N PRO A 275 3.84 -15.24 19.60
CA PRO A 275 3.51 -15.63 20.97
C PRO A 275 2.42 -16.70 21.10
N ASP A 276 1.52 -16.83 20.12
CA ASP A 276 0.44 -17.80 20.16
C ASP A 276 0.91 -19.17 19.64
N SER A 277 1.54 -19.93 20.53
CA SER A 277 2.15 -21.24 20.21
C SER A 277 1.21 -22.27 19.56
N ARG A 278 -0.11 -22.05 19.55
CA ARG A 278 -1.08 -22.92 18.85
C ARG A 278 -0.91 -22.88 17.33
N PHE A 279 -0.40 -21.78 16.78
CA PHE A 279 -0.34 -21.51 15.35
C PHE A 279 1.10 -21.44 14.82
N GLU A 280 2.10 -21.75 15.63
CA GLU A 280 3.51 -21.74 15.20
C GLU A 280 3.72 -22.57 13.92
N GLY A 281 4.25 -21.92 12.87
CA GLY A 281 4.50 -22.54 11.57
C GLY A 281 3.27 -22.69 10.66
N HIS A 282 2.09 -22.24 11.08
CA HIS A 282 0.91 -22.15 10.23
C HIS A 282 1.08 -21.01 9.22
N ASP A 283 0.41 -21.09 8.07
CA ASP A 283 0.31 -19.96 7.16
C ASP A 283 -0.88 -19.10 7.60
N VAL A 284 -0.64 -17.82 7.94
CA VAL A 284 -1.63 -16.89 8.48
C VAL A 284 -1.75 -15.68 7.57
N CYS A 285 -2.98 -15.25 7.28
CA CYS A 285 -3.25 -13.97 6.63
C CYS A 285 -3.92 -12.99 7.60
N TYR A 286 -3.31 -11.83 7.74
CA TYR A 286 -3.83 -10.66 8.45
C TYR A 286 -4.55 -9.77 7.44
N SER A 287 -5.87 -9.66 7.51
CA SER A 287 -6.72 -9.04 6.50
C SER A 287 -7.44 -7.80 7.03
N PHE A 288 -7.60 -6.83 6.15
CA PHE A 288 -8.20 -5.52 6.41
C PHE A 288 -9.47 -5.42 5.56
N ASN A 289 -10.64 -5.47 6.21
CA ASN A 289 -11.90 -5.86 5.56
C ASN A 289 -12.94 -4.73 5.51
N GLU A 290 -12.49 -3.46 5.50
CA GLU A 290 -13.31 -2.24 5.63
C GLU A 290 -13.96 -2.07 7.01
N ASP A 291 -14.59 -3.12 7.55
CA ASP A 291 -15.30 -3.07 8.82
C ASP A 291 -14.48 -3.60 10.01
N THR A 292 -13.53 -4.48 9.74
CA THR A 292 -12.84 -5.28 10.76
C THR A 292 -11.39 -5.60 10.37
N PHE A 293 -10.61 -5.88 11.41
CA PHE A 293 -9.33 -6.58 11.30
C PHE A 293 -9.56 -8.09 11.49
N THR A 294 -9.26 -8.87 10.47
CA THR A 294 -9.58 -10.31 10.43
C THR A 294 -8.33 -11.15 10.24
N ILE A 295 -8.23 -12.23 11.02
CA ILE A 295 -7.09 -13.14 10.98
C ILE A 295 -7.58 -14.50 10.48
N TYR A 296 -6.94 -14.99 9.42
CA TYR A 296 -7.20 -16.30 8.84
C TYR A 296 -6.02 -17.24 9.05
N ASP A 297 -6.30 -18.48 9.45
CA ASP A 297 -5.38 -19.60 9.20
C ASP A 297 -5.65 -20.14 7.80
N VAL A 298 -4.69 -19.97 6.91
CA VAL A 298 -4.73 -20.33 5.49
C VAL A 298 -3.80 -21.50 5.17
N SER A 299 -3.49 -22.34 6.17
CA SER A 299 -2.63 -23.52 5.98
C SER A 299 -3.23 -24.55 5.02
N ASP A 300 -4.57 -24.66 4.98
CA ASP A 300 -5.29 -25.36 3.91
C ASP A 300 -5.81 -24.35 2.88
N ARG A 301 -5.52 -24.62 1.60
CA ARG A 301 -5.92 -23.79 0.45
C ARG A 301 -6.64 -24.60 -0.64
N ASN A 302 -6.78 -25.91 -0.46
CA ASN A 302 -7.13 -26.85 -1.53
C ASN A 302 -8.54 -27.45 -1.40
N SER A 303 -9.36 -26.99 -0.47
CA SER A 303 -10.71 -27.53 -0.25
C SER A 303 -11.82 -26.76 -0.99
N GLY A 304 -11.45 -25.83 -1.89
CA GLY A 304 -12.38 -25.06 -2.72
C GLY A 304 -12.87 -23.78 -2.04
N VAL A 305 -14.19 -23.60 -1.97
CA VAL A 305 -14.80 -22.42 -1.30
C VAL A 305 -14.73 -22.60 0.21
N ASN A 306 -14.32 -21.54 0.93
CA ASN A 306 -14.05 -21.52 2.37
C ASN A 306 -12.94 -22.48 2.80
N THR A 307 -11.84 -22.48 2.04
CA THR A 307 -10.72 -23.39 2.29
C THR A 307 -9.92 -23.08 3.56
N SER A 308 -10.08 -21.90 4.15
CA SER A 308 -9.34 -21.43 5.34
C SER A 308 -10.19 -21.47 6.63
N THR A 309 -9.58 -21.12 7.76
CA THR A 309 -10.30 -20.90 9.03
C THR A 309 -10.18 -19.45 9.47
N VAL A 310 -11.31 -18.78 9.73
CA VAL A 310 -11.30 -17.47 10.40
C VAL A 310 -10.99 -17.68 11.88
N LEU A 311 -9.88 -17.15 12.35
CA LEU A 311 -9.48 -17.19 13.76
C LEU A 311 -10.16 -16.09 14.56
N SER A 312 -10.26 -14.90 13.97
CA SER A 312 -10.95 -13.75 14.55
C SER A 312 -11.40 -12.78 13.46
N SER A 313 -12.54 -12.12 13.67
CA SER A 313 -12.94 -10.89 12.98
C SER A 313 -13.20 -9.85 14.07
N THR A 314 -12.36 -8.81 14.12
CA THR A 314 -12.23 -7.94 15.30
C THR A 314 -12.54 -6.49 14.94
N PRO A 315 -13.65 -5.93 15.45
CA PRO A 315 -13.96 -4.52 15.28
C PRO A 315 -13.11 -3.66 16.23
N TYR A 316 -12.97 -2.38 15.91
CA TYR A 316 -12.30 -1.40 16.75
C TYR A 316 -13.04 -0.06 16.78
N LYS A 317 -12.74 0.74 17.79
CA LYS A 317 -13.26 2.11 17.87
C LYS A 317 -12.56 2.97 16.81
N GLY A 318 -13.35 3.56 15.93
CA GLY A 318 -12.85 4.41 14.84
C GLY A 318 -13.05 3.82 13.46
N ALA A 319 -13.43 2.54 13.37
CA ALA A 319 -13.62 1.86 12.09
C ALA A 319 -14.60 2.61 11.15
N ALA A 320 -14.09 2.97 9.98
CA ALA A 320 -14.83 3.55 8.85
C ALA A 320 -14.49 2.83 7.53
N TYR A 321 -13.20 2.55 7.31
CA TYR A 321 -12.68 1.82 6.17
C TYR A 321 -11.31 1.19 6.49
N THR A 322 -11.31 0.09 7.27
CA THR A 322 -10.11 -0.71 7.58
C THR A 322 -9.38 -1.09 6.29
N HIS A 323 -8.25 -0.44 6.04
CA HIS A 323 -7.70 -0.33 4.68
C HIS A 323 -6.50 -1.25 4.44
N GLN A 324 -5.45 -1.06 5.22
CA GLN A 324 -4.18 -1.78 5.08
C GLN A 324 -3.47 -1.88 6.43
N GLY A 325 -2.46 -2.74 6.51
CA GLY A 325 -1.58 -2.82 7.66
C GLY A 325 -0.38 -3.71 7.42
N TRP A 326 0.55 -3.67 8.38
CA TRP A 326 1.83 -4.37 8.30
C TRP A 326 2.31 -4.84 9.68
N LEU A 327 2.87 -6.04 9.72
CA LEU A 327 3.53 -6.60 10.90
C LEU A 327 4.69 -5.71 11.36
N LEU A 328 4.77 -5.48 12.66
CA LEU A 328 5.91 -4.76 13.26
C LEU A 328 7.21 -5.54 13.06
N ASP A 329 7.15 -6.87 13.17
CA ASP A 329 8.28 -7.78 12.99
C ASP A 329 7.76 -9.15 12.53
N GLU A 330 8.10 -9.54 11.30
CA GLU A 330 7.72 -10.84 10.74
C GLU A 330 8.37 -12.02 11.48
N SER A 331 9.50 -11.80 12.17
CA SER A 331 10.16 -12.82 12.98
C SER A 331 9.56 -12.98 14.39
N TRP A 332 8.73 -12.02 14.82
CA TRP A 332 7.99 -12.08 16.08
C TRP A 332 6.67 -11.31 15.98
N GLN A 333 5.64 -12.01 15.48
CA GLN A 333 4.36 -11.48 15.03
C GLN A 333 3.39 -11.21 16.18
N GLN A 334 3.85 -10.50 17.19
CA GLN A 334 3.01 -10.06 18.30
C GLN A 334 2.27 -8.76 17.97
N PHE A 335 2.89 -7.84 17.22
CA PHE A 335 2.31 -6.54 16.95
C PHE A 335 2.14 -6.27 15.46
N LEU A 336 1.05 -5.61 15.10
CA LEU A 336 0.72 -5.18 13.76
C LEU A 336 0.17 -3.76 13.79
N LEU A 337 0.49 -2.98 12.77
CA LEU A 337 -0.07 -1.65 12.55
C LEU A 337 -1.10 -1.70 11.43
N SER A 338 -2.21 -0.97 11.57
CA SER A 338 -3.21 -0.82 10.51
C SER A 338 -3.72 0.60 10.41
N ASN A 339 -4.15 1.02 9.23
CA ASN A 339 -4.78 2.31 8.99
C ASN A 339 -6.25 2.15 8.54
N ASP A 340 -6.94 3.29 8.48
CA ASP A 340 -8.35 3.40 8.12
C ASP A 340 -8.54 4.59 7.19
N GLU A 341 -9.04 4.37 5.98
CA GLU A 341 -8.92 5.38 4.92
C GLU A 341 -10.07 6.40 4.88
N LEU A 342 -11.10 6.23 5.72
CA LEU A 342 -12.26 7.11 5.76
C LEU A 342 -12.48 7.79 7.11
N ASP A 343 -11.74 7.43 8.15
CA ASP A 343 -12.00 7.92 9.49
C ASP A 343 -11.77 9.45 9.63
N GLU A 344 -10.79 10.03 8.91
CA GLU A 344 -10.62 11.48 8.79
C GLU A 344 -11.77 12.15 8.02
N VAL A 345 -12.22 11.53 6.93
CA VAL A 345 -13.26 12.07 6.04
C VAL A 345 -14.61 12.08 6.74
N ASP A 346 -14.94 10.99 7.43
CA ASP A 346 -16.20 10.81 8.15
C ASP A 346 -16.19 11.45 9.54
N GLY A 347 -15.03 11.96 9.98
CA GLY A 347 -14.87 12.67 11.23
C GLY A 347 -15.06 11.77 12.46
N VAL A 348 -14.54 10.53 12.39
CA VAL A 348 -14.72 9.51 13.42
C VAL A 348 -13.55 9.56 14.39
N GLU A 349 -13.83 9.44 15.70
CA GLU A 349 -12.76 9.42 16.70
C GLU A 349 -11.89 8.15 16.59
N PRO A 350 -10.55 8.27 16.58
CA PRO A 350 -9.82 9.46 16.97
C PRO A 350 -9.49 10.44 15.83
N ALA A 351 -9.67 10.09 14.56
CA ALA A 351 -9.36 10.94 13.40
C ALA A 351 -10.33 12.12 13.14
N ALA A 352 -11.26 12.42 14.06
CA ALA A 352 -12.30 13.45 13.88
C ALA A 352 -11.78 14.88 13.64
N ASP A 353 -10.51 15.16 13.94
CA ASP A 353 -9.82 16.41 13.64
C ASP A 353 -9.11 16.42 12.27
N GLY A 354 -9.36 15.42 11.42
CA GLY A 354 -8.83 15.27 10.06
C GLY A 354 -7.36 14.85 10.01
N LYS A 355 -6.80 14.40 11.13
CA LYS A 355 -5.39 14.03 11.24
C LYS A 355 -5.22 12.53 11.18
N SER A 356 -4.38 12.08 10.24
CA SER A 356 -3.95 10.69 10.03
C SER A 356 -3.82 9.86 11.30
N VAL A 357 -4.49 8.71 11.37
CA VAL A 357 -4.42 7.75 12.49
C VAL A 357 -4.09 6.34 12.00
N PHE A 358 -3.06 5.72 12.60
CA PHE A 358 -2.91 4.27 12.53
C PHE A 358 -3.00 3.62 13.91
N TYR A 359 -3.50 2.39 13.91
CA TYR A 359 -3.86 1.57 15.06
C TYR A 359 -2.80 0.51 15.36
N ILE A 360 -2.71 0.11 16.64
CA ILE A 360 -1.75 -0.87 17.14
C ILE A 360 -2.47 -2.09 17.69
N TRP A 361 -2.21 -3.25 17.08
CA TRP A 361 -2.82 -4.53 17.45
C TRP A 361 -1.84 -5.42 18.23
N ASP A 362 -2.22 -5.87 19.43
CA ASP A 362 -1.56 -6.96 20.17
C ASP A 362 -2.22 -8.29 19.79
N MET A 363 -1.43 -9.16 19.17
CA MET A 363 -1.80 -10.46 18.63
C MET A 363 -1.20 -11.62 19.44
N LYS A 364 -1.02 -11.43 20.76
CA LYS A 364 -0.70 -12.53 21.70
C LYS A 364 -1.63 -13.73 21.61
N ASP A 365 -2.89 -13.49 21.24
CA ASP A 365 -3.90 -14.50 21.00
C ASP A 365 -4.54 -14.20 19.64
N LEU A 366 -4.24 -15.02 18.62
CA LEU A 366 -4.75 -14.82 17.26
C LEU A 366 -6.28 -15.00 17.16
N THR A 367 -6.90 -15.61 18.16
CA THR A 367 -8.36 -15.78 18.23
C THR A 367 -9.07 -14.63 18.94
N ALA A 368 -8.30 -13.69 19.51
CA ALA A 368 -8.81 -12.51 20.21
C ALA A 368 -7.78 -11.37 20.20
N PRO A 369 -7.39 -10.87 19.01
CA PRO A 369 -6.45 -9.76 18.91
C PRO A 369 -7.05 -8.51 19.56
N LYS A 370 -6.19 -7.61 20.05
CA LYS A 370 -6.63 -6.42 20.78
C LYS A 370 -6.04 -5.17 20.19
N ASN A 371 -6.91 -4.21 19.88
CA ASN A 371 -6.47 -2.85 19.66
C ASN A 371 -5.98 -2.26 21.00
N THR A 372 -4.68 -1.99 21.08
CA THR A 372 -4.01 -1.54 22.32
C THR A 372 -3.73 -0.05 22.36
N GLY A 373 -3.77 0.60 21.20
CA GLY A 373 -3.48 2.01 21.06
C GLY A 373 -3.55 2.45 19.60
N TYR A 374 -3.18 3.69 19.38
CA TYR A 374 -3.05 4.30 18.07
C TYR A 374 -2.00 5.40 18.13
N TYR A 375 -1.43 5.75 16.98
CA TYR A 375 -0.71 6.98 16.77
C TYR A 375 -1.61 7.96 16.02
N LYS A 376 -1.59 9.22 16.42
CA LYS A 376 -2.23 10.31 15.68
C LYS A 376 -1.15 11.29 15.21
N SER A 377 -1.15 11.58 13.91
CA SER A 377 -0.26 12.56 13.28
C SER A 377 -0.53 13.99 13.78
N GLU A 378 0.44 14.89 13.62
CA GLU A 378 0.21 16.33 13.82
C GLU A 378 -0.39 17.00 12.57
N VAL A 379 -0.35 16.31 11.43
CA VAL A 379 -0.72 16.83 10.10
C VAL A 379 -2.11 16.35 9.72
N VAL A 380 -2.89 17.27 9.13
CA VAL A 380 -4.21 16.97 8.52
C VAL A 380 -3.97 16.30 7.17
N SER A 381 -4.41 15.04 7.04
CA SER A 381 -4.30 14.25 5.82
C SER A 381 -4.96 12.89 6.03
N ILE A 382 -5.40 12.27 4.93
CA ILE A 382 -5.84 10.88 4.91
C ILE A 382 -4.60 9.98 4.94
N ASP A 383 -4.60 8.95 5.78
CA ASP A 383 -3.55 7.94 5.78
C ASP A 383 -3.88 6.74 4.86
N HIS A 384 -2.88 6.01 4.36
CA HIS A 384 -3.10 5.09 3.23
C HIS A 384 -2.27 3.81 3.24
N ASN A 385 -1.05 3.81 2.71
CA ASN A 385 -0.21 2.62 2.66
C ASN A 385 0.98 2.76 3.60
N LEU A 386 1.10 1.87 4.58
CA LEU A 386 2.21 1.81 5.52
C LEU A 386 2.99 0.50 5.41
N TYR A 387 4.31 0.61 5.47
CA TYR A 387 5.21 -0.54 5.43
C TYR A 387 6.25 -0.40 6.55
N ILE A 388 6.50 -1.45 7.35
CA ILE A 388 7.49 -1.44 8.46
C ILE A 388 8.82 -2.14 8.15
N HIS A 389 9.93 -1.39 8.19
CA HIS A 389 11.28 -1.89 7.95
C HIS A 389 12.25 -1.40 9.02
N ASP A 390 12.92 -2.34 9.69
CA ASP A 390 13.90 -2.09 10.76
C ASP A 390 13.40 -1.10 11.84
N GLY A 391 12.14 -1.27 12.25
CA GLY A 391 11.51 -0.42 13.27
C GLY A 391 11.09 0.98 12.79
N LEU A 392 11.17 1.26 11.49
CA LEU A 392 10.62 2.46 10.86
C LEU A 392 9.38 2.11 10.04
N ALA A 393 8.28 2.83 10.27
CA ALA A 393 7.09 2.78 9.42
C ALA A 393 7.19 3.86 8.33
N TYR A 394 7.20 3.44 7.06
CA TYR A 394 7.15 4.29 5.88
C TYR A 394 5.70 4.38 5.41
N HIS A 395 5.10 5.56 5.57
CA HIS A 395 3.66 5.73 5.37
C HIS A 395 3.42 6.78 4.28
N SER A 396 2.72 6.37 3.22
CA SER A 396 2.15 7.28 2.24
C SER A 396 0.83 7.84 2.79
N ASN A 397 0.78 9.15 3.02
CA ASN A 397 -0.39 9.84 3.59
C ASN A 397 -0.87 10.90 2.59
N TYR A 398 -1.42 10.46 1.44
CA TYR A 398 -2.03 11.30 0.40
C TYR A 398 -1.37 12.69 0.25
N GLY A 399 -2.10 13.78 0.57
CA GLY A 399 -1.65 15.15 0.41
C GLY A 399 -0.43 15.51 1.28
N SER A 400 -0.22 14.85 2.42
CA SER A 400 0.92 15.15 3.30
C SER A 400 2.22 14.41 2.93
N GLY A 401 2.19 13.60 1.87
CA GLY A 401 3.36 12.93 1.31
C GLY A 401 3.86 11.71 2.11
N LEU A 402 5.16 11.42 1.96
CA LEU A 402 5.81 10.30 2.66
C LEU A 402 6.19 10.72 4.08
N ARG A 403 5.68 9.99 5.07
CA ARG A 403 5.90 10.22 6.50
C ARG A 403 6.56 8.99 7.12
N ILE A 404 7.67 9.17 7.83
CA ILE A 404 8.47 8.07 8.38
C ILE A 404 8.54 8.20 9.91
N ARG A 405 8.10 7.15 10.60
CA ARG A 405 7.96 7.15 12.07
C ARG A 405 8.75 6.01 12.70
N ASP A 406 9.38 6.29 13.84
CA ASP A 406 10.01 5.27 14.66
C ASP A 406 8.93 4.53 15.48
N VAL A 407 8.69 3.27 15.11
CA VAL A 407 7.74 2.36 15.73
C VAL A 407 8.42 1.26 16.54
N SER A 408 9.75 1.32 16.67
CA SER A 408 10.55 0.30 17.35
C SER A 408 10.32 0.18 18.86
N GLY A 409 9.61 1.14 19.45
CA GLY A 409 9.26 1.15 20.87
C GLY A 409 7.92 0.47 21.22
N ILE A 410 7.14 0.03 20.22
CA ILE A 410 5.78 -0.47 20.45
C ILE A 410 5.76 -1.70 21.36
N ALA A 411 6.79 -2.54 21.30
CA ALA A 411 6.89 -3.72 22.15
C ALA A 411 6.98 -3.36 23.64
N GLU A 412 7.58 -2.23 23.99
CA GLU A 412 7.67 -1.71 25.35
C GLU A 412 6.45 -0.89 25.78
N ASP A 413 5.87 -0.10 24.85
CA ASP A 413 4.67 0.71 25.08
C ASP A 413 3.69 0.59 23.89
N PRO A 414 2.74 -0.36 23.96
CA PRO A 414 1.79 -0.60 22.88
C PRO A 414 0.65 0.42 22.83
N SER A 415 0.70 1.48 23.65
CA SER A 415 -0.28 2.58 23.55
C SER A 415 -0.06 3.48 22.33
N GLY A 416 1.15 3.48 21.76
CA GLY A 416 1.57 4.37 20.68
C GLY A 416 2.18 5.69 21.17
N GLY A 417 2.15 5.97 22.48
CA GLY A 417 2.65 7.21 23.07
C GLY A 417 4.15 7.47 22.92
N ASN A 418 4.91 6.47 22.47
CA ASN A 418 6.35 6.57 22.22
C ASN A 418 6.72 6.66 20.73
N ILE A 419 5.75 6.68 19.81
CA ILE A 419 6.01 6.79 18.37
C ILE A 419 6.37 8.23 18.02
N GLU A 420 7.41 8.42 17.21
CA GLU A 420 7.92 9.74 16.82
C GLU A 420 8.12 9.80 15.30
N GLU A 421 7.74 10.91 14.66
CA GLU A 421 8.11 11.18 13.27
C GLU A 421 9.60 11.54 13.18
N VAL A 422 10.36 10.74 12.43
CA VAL A 422 11.82 10.90 12.30
C VAL A 422 12.24 11.51 10.97
N ALA A 423 11.39 11.43 9.95
CA ALA A 423 11.59 12.05 8.65
C ALA A 423 10.27 12.20 7.89
N PHE A 424 10.21 13.15 6.97
CA PHE A 424 9.11 13.26 6.00
C PHE A 424 9.57 13.98 4.73
N PHE A 425 8.91 13.69 3.61
CA PHE A 425 9.00 14.49 2.39
C PHE A 425 7.59 14.68 1.85
N ASP A 426 7.14 15.92 1.89
CA ASP A 426 5.88 16.30 1.28
C ASP A 426 6.06 16.33 -0.23
N VAL A 427 5.30 15.52 -0.96
CA VAL A 427 5.37 15.45 -2.44
C VAL A 427 4.24 16.24 -3.11
N TYR A 428 3.34 16.84 -2.32
CA TYR A 428 2.17 17.60 -2.75
C TYR A 428 2.12 18.98 -2.04
N PRO A 429 3.11 19.87 -2.26
CA PRO A 429 3.29 21.09 -1.49
C PRO A 429 2.22 22.18 -1.71
N GLU A 430 1.27 21.98 -2.63
CA GLU A 430 0.22 22.96 -2.94
C GLU A 430 -0.85 23.11 -1.85
N ASP A 431 -1.00 22.13 -0.95
CA ASP A 431 -1.93 22.22 0.19
C ASP A 431 -1.23 22.63 1.50
N ASP A 432 0.10 22.80 1.53
CA ASP A 432 0.88 23.17 2.73
C ASP A 432 0.33 24.41 3.48
N GLU A 433 -0.26 25.37 2.76
CA GLU A 433 -0.84 26.59 3.34
C GLU A 433 -2.27 26.40 3.90
N SER A 434 -3.00 25.39 3.40
CA SER A 434 -4.36 25.03 3.80
C SER A 434 -4.56 23.53 3.59
N PRO A 435 -4.03 22.67 4.49
CA PRO A 435 -4.11 21.22 4.33
C PRO A 435 -5.56 20.74 4.30
N GLU A 436 -5.87 19.83 3.37
CA GLU A 436 -7.22 19.30 3.17
C GLU A 436 -7.23 17.77 3.30
N VAL A 437 -8.37 17.23 3.74
CA VAL A 437 -8.60 15.78 3.80
C VAL A 437 -9.08 15.31 2.43
N GLU A 438 -8.14 15.20 1.47
CA GLU A 438 -8.42 14.83 0.07
C GLU A 438 -7.53 13.67 -0.42
N PHE A 439 -8.07 12.86 -1.33
CA PHE A 439 -7.40 11.70 -1.96
C PHE A 439 -6.46 12.13 -3.10
N VAL A 440 -5.46 12.95 -2.79
CA VAL A 440 -4.48 13.50 -3.74
C VAL A 440 -3.06 13.16 -3.30
N GLY A 441 -2.04 13.33 -4.15
CA GLY A 441 -0.66 13.18 -3.68
C GLY A 441 -0.17 11.73 -3.74
N THR A 442 0.44 11.24 -2.65
CA THR A 442 1.08 9.91 -2.65
C THR A 442 0.08 8.77 -2.45
N TRP A 443 0.21 7.71 -3.26
CA TRP A 443 -0.56 6.48 -3.09
C TRP A 443 0.22 5.43 -2.31
N SER A 444 1.48 5.15 -2.69
CA SER A 444 2.29 4.09 -2.11
C SER A 444 3.77 4.44 -2.10
N ASN A 445 4.56 3.60 -1.43
CA ASN A 445 6.00 3.71 -1.37
C ASN A 445 6.67 2.33 -1.35
N TYR A 446 7.92 2.26 -1.81
CA TYR A 446 8.72 1.05 -1.77
C TYR A 446 10.17 1.36 -1.40
N LEU A 447 10.66 0.76 -0.31
CA LEU A 447 12.06 0.87 0.13
C LEU A 447 12.92 -0.21 -0.54
N PHE A 448 13.99 0.22 -1.21
CA PHE A 448 14.98 -0.65 -1.85
C PHE A 448 16.20 -0.91 -0.94
N PRO A 449 16.92 -2.04 -1.13
CA PRO A 449 18.14 -2.36 -0.36
C PRO A 449 19.23 -1.28 -0.37
N SER A 450 19.32 -0.50 -1.43
CA SER A 450 20.20 0.66 -1.53
C SER A 450 19.86 1.78 -0.55
N GLY A 451 18.68 1.74 0.09
CA GLY A 451 18.09 2.78 0.92
C GLY A 451 17.32 3.84 0.14
N TYR A 452 17.17 3.69 -1.19
CA TYR A 452 16.26 4.53 -1.95
C TYR A 452 14.81 4.16 -1.63
N VAL A 453 13.97 5.18 -1.47
CA VAL A 453 12.52 5.02 -1.33
C VAL A 453 11.89 5.56 -2.59
N PHE A 454 11.21 4.71 -3.35
CA PHE A 454 10.34 5.15 -4.42
C PHE A 454 8.99 5.53 -3.82
N VAL A 455 8.43 6.67 -4.23
CA VAL A 455 7.12 7.16 -3.79
C VAL A 455 6.28 7.39 -5.03
N SER A 456 5.16 6.67 -5.15
CA SER A 456 4.20 6.90 -6.22
C SER A 456 3.29 8.07 -5.88
N HIS A 457 2.90 8.81 -6.90
CA HIS A 457 2.06 10.00 -6.80
C HIS A 457 0.98 9.96 -7.87
N ILE A 458 -0.27 10.24 -7.49
CA ILE A 458 -1.46 10.04 -8.31
C ILE A 458 -1.45 10.89 -9.58
N GLU A 459 -1.12 12.18 -9.44
CA GLU A 459 -1.24 13.17 -10.50
C GLU A 459 0.09 13.40 -11.22
N ARG A 460 1.21 13.08 -10.57
CA ARG A 460 2.54 13.57 -10.97
C ARG A 460 3.39 12.48 -11.61
N GLY A 461 3.54 11.32 -10.96
CA GLY A 461 4.51 10.30 -11.35
C GLY A 461 5.23 9.65 -10.18
N GLY A 462 6.53 9.39 -10.33
CA GLY A 462 7.35 8.71 -9.33
C GLY A 462 8.46 9.60 -8.78
N PHE A 463 8.55 9.71 -7.46
CA PHE A 463 9.64 10.38 -6.74
C PHE A 463 10.63 9.34 -6.22
N LEU A 464 11.91 9.67 -6.28
CA LEU A 464 12.98 8.89 -5.66
C LEU A 464 13.59 9.69 -4.53
N LEU A 465 13.49 9.18 -3.31
CA LEU A 465 13.94 9.80 -2.08
C LEU A 465 14.96 8.91 -1.37
N LYS A 466 15.67 9.45 -0.38
CA LYS A 466 16.54 8.66 0.51
C LYS A 466 16.76 9.37 1.83
N LEU A 467 16.58 8.62 2.92
CA LEU A 467 16.85 9.10 4.27
C LEU A 467 18.28 9.63 4.42
N GLN A 468 18.45 10.67 5.23
CA GLN A 468 19.76 11.12 5.64
C GLN A 468 20.39 10.08 6.58
N SER A 469 21.71 9.89 6.50
CA SER A 469 22.41 8.75 7.11
C SER A 469 22.35 8.67 8.64
N HIS A 470 21.95 9.74 9.33
CA HIS A 470 21.79 9.74 10.79
C HIS A 470 20.42 9.26 11.25
N VAL A 471 19.45 9.13 10.35
CA VAL A 471 18.09 8.67 10.66
C VAL A 471 18.08 7.16 10.82
N LYS A 472 17.56 6.71 11.95
CA LYS A 472 17.37 5.29 12.28
C LYS A 472 16.36 5.18 13.42
N ALA A 473 15.73 4.02 13.53
CA ALA A 473 14.90 3.69 14.69
C ALA A 473 15.76 3.64 15.97
N ARG A 474 15.18 4.02 17.13
CA ARG A 474 15.85 3.97 18.44
C ARG A 474 16.25 2.54 18.82
N ASN A 475 15.35 1.59 18.59
CA ASN A 475 15.55 0.17 18.88
C ASN A 475 15.65 -0.68 17.59
N GLY A 476 16.05 -0.08 16.46
CA GLY A 476 16.26 -0.82 15.21
C GLY A 476 17.33 -1.92 15.37
N LYS A 477 17.17 -3.03 14.66
CA LYS A 477 18.10 -4.17 14.66
C LYS A 477 19.45 -3.81 14.02
N GLY A 478 19.58 -2.62 13.43
CA GLY A 478 20.87 -2.04 13.03
C GLY A 478 21.49 -2.74 11.83
N GLY A 479 20.67 -3.41 11.01
CA GLY A 479 21.10 -3.92 9.73
C GLY A 479 21.42 -2.77 8.77
N ASN A 480 22.34 -2.99 7.83
CA ASN A 480 22.23 -2.28 6.56
C ASN A 480 20.78 -2.45 6.06
N HIS A 481 20.21 -1.47 5.34
CA HIS A 481 18.83 -1.46 4.79
C HIS A 481 18.45 -2.65 3.86
N GLY A 482 19.13 -3.79 3.94
CA GLY A 482 18.81 -5.03 3.25
C GLY A 482 17.82 -5.87 4.05
N GLY A 483 16.55 -5.84 3.65
CA GLY A 483 15.48 -6.73 4.09
C GLY A 483 14.19 -6.34 3.39
N TRP A 484 13.69 -7.20 2.51
CA TRP A 484 12.70 -6.97 1.44
C TRP A 484 11.26 -6.67 1.91
N TRP A 485 10.48 -6.03 1.03
CA TRP A 485 9.02 -6.26 0.91
C TRP A 485 8.81 -7.23 -0.24
N GLY A 486 8.65 -8.50 0.10
CA GLY A 486 8.58 -9.60 -0.87
C GLY A 486 9.12 -10.84 -0.19
N HIS A 487 8.36 -11.29 0.80
CA HIS A 487 8.32 -12.67 1.25
C HIS A 487 6.95 -13.23 0.95
#